data_AF-A0A914F3S7-F1
#
_entry.id   AF-A0A914F3S7-F1
#
_cell.length_a   1.000
_cell.length_b   1.000
_cell.length_c   1.000
_cell.angle_alpha   90.00
_cell.angle_beta   90.00
_cell.angle_gamma   90.00
#
_symmetry.space_group_name_H-M   'P 1'
#
loop_
_entity.id
_entity.type
_entity.pdbx_description
1 polymer ?
#
loop_
_entity_poly.entity_id
_entity_poly.type
_entity_poly.pdbx_seq_one_letter_code
_entity_poly.pdbx_strand_id
1 'polypeptide(L)'
;MLLKLFVFVTAALIQTSAAFGIFPSASLRANADSIDVVNLMASLGLPECVHKCIDPFIQHLHNALELKDTIDHYDILCASYLNTTECIEANPTCVNDRVYRVATSGINNICTRKRKYIEKNRFCLRQYLDDKANACDGKCEMIKSISDVSHDPQVQALARKGGDMVKVLGTIGPICKAAECYLPCFRDQMNMDALLKPFHFLAAYIEESGSLVKTFVANKMPQSCKYLINEDTLTKIRKGDYDSK
;
A
#
# COMPACT_ATOMS: atom_id res chain seq x y z
N MET A 1 -23.35 0.41 2.79
CA MET A 1 -22.39 1.08 1.87
C MET A 1 -20.99 1.20 2.45
N LEU A 2 -20.84 1.42 3.76
CA LEU A 2 -19.60 1.12 4.50
C LEU A 2 -19.30 -0.37 4.60
N LEU A 3 -20.35 -1.18 4.59
CA LEU A 3 -20.25 -2.60 4.29
C LEU A 3 -19.46 -2.81 2.99
N LYS A 4 -19.53 -1.94 1.95
CA LYS A 4 -18.84 -2.09 0.64
C LYS A 4 -17.37 -1.66 0.59
N LEU A 5 -16.88 -0.82 1.52
CA LEU A 5 -15.43 -0.60 1.69
C LEU A 5 -14.78 -1.75 2.49
N PHE A 6 -15.58 -2.43 3.31
CA PHE A 6 -15.26 -3.68 4.02
C PHE A 6 -15.74 -4.96 3.29
N VAL A 7 -16.47 -4.83 2.16
CA VAL A 7 -17.05 -5.92 1.33
C VAL A 7 -16.33 -6.05 0.00
N PHE A 8 -15.55 -5.06 -0.45
CA PHE A 8 -14.45 -5.35 -1.38
C PHE A 8 -13.28 -6.10 -0.72
N VAL A 9 -13.43 -6.34 0.58
CA VAL A 9 -12.59 -7.16 1.43
C VAL A 9 -13.29 -8.49 1.76
N THR A 10 -14.60 -8.65 1.43
CA THR A 10 -15.39 -9.84 1.79
C THR A 10 -16.45 -10.40 0.80
N ALA A 11 -16.86 -9.79 -0.32
CA ALA A 11 -17.87 -10.41 -1.22
C ALA A 11 -17.99 -9.89 -2.67
N ALA A 12 -17.02 -10.26 -3.53
CA ALA A 12 -17.29 -10.49 -4.95
C ALA A 12 -16.43 -11.70 -5.38
N LEU A 13 -16.85 -12.95 -5.15
CA LEU A 13 -17.85 -13.64 -5.99
C LEU A 13 -18.38 -14.93 -5.31
N ILE A 14 -19.70 -15.03 -5.16
CA ILE A 14 -20.52 -16.27 -5.21
C ILE A 14 -21.80 -15.77 -5.91
N GLN A 15 -22.30 -16.19 -7.09
CA GLN A 15 -22.04 -17.17 -8.16
C GLN A 15 -22.36 -16.42 -9.48
N THR A 16 -21.82 -16.70 -10.68
CA THR A 16 -21.86 -17.88 -11.58
C THR A 16 -20.84 -17.56 -12.68
N SER A 17 -20.00 -18.44 -13.22
CA SER A 17 -20.25 -19.78 -13.75
C SER A 17 -18.94 -20.54 -13.93
N ALA A 18 -19.02 -21.86 -13.82
CA ALA A 18 -18.05 -22.79 -14.37
C ALA A 18 -17.75 -22.49 -15.85
N ALA A 19 -16.54 -22.88 -16.31
CA ALA A 19 -15.87 -22.52 -17.56
C ALA A 19 -15.27 -21.11 -17.46
N PHE A 20 -13.96 -20.93 -17.31
CA PHE A 20 -12.91 -21.40 -18.20
C PHE A 20 -11.66 -21.79 -17.42
N GLY A 21 -10.98 -22.83 -17.91
CA GLY A 21 -9.80 -23.41 -17.30
C GLY A 21 -8.55 -22.52 -17.34
N ILE A 22 -7.69 -22.76 -16.35
CA ILE A 22 -6.24 -22.86 -16.43
C ILE A 22 -5.58 -21.91 -17.44
N PHE A 23 -5.03 -20.79 -16.94
CA PHE A 23 -3.81 -20.22 -17.51
C PHE A 23 -2.65 -20.37 -16.52
N PRO A 24 -1.46 -20.80 -17.01
CA PRO A 24 -0.29 -20.94 -16.18
C PRO A 24 0.24 -19.54 -15.85
N SER A 25 0.36 -19.24 -14.57
CA SER A 25 1.15 -18.14 -14.05
C SER A 25 2.58 -18.27 -14.56
N ALA A 26 2.93 -17.50 -15.59
CA ALA A 26 4.29 -17.38 -16.08
C ALA A 26 5.15 -16.75 -14.97
N SER A 27 6.11 -17.55 -14.52
CA SER A 27 7.06 -17.31 -13.44
C SER A 27 7.72 -15.93 -13.46
N LEU A 28 7.34 -15.08 -12.50
CA LEU A 28 8.26 -14.14 -11.86
C LEU A 28 9.17 -14.96 -10.95
N ARG A 29 10.44 -15.12 -11.34
CA ARG A 29 11.45 -15.79 -10.51
C ARG A 29 11.73 -14.92 -9.30
N ALA A 30 11.21 -15.35 -8.15
CA ALA A 30 11.49 -14.79 -6.84
C ALA A 30 12.96 -15.03 -6.47
N ASN A 31 13.66 -13.95 -6.11
CA ASN A 31 14.70 -14.06 -5.09
C ASN A 31 13.97 -14.23 -3.76
N ALA A 32 14.46 -15.10 -2.87
CA ALA A 32 13.80 -15.36 -1.58
C ALA A 32 13.66 -14.11 -0.68
N ASP A 33 14.37 -13.02 -1.00
CA ASP A 33 14.34 -11.74 -0.28
C ASP A 33 13.47 -10.66 -0.94
N SER A 34 12.96 -10.87 -2.17
CA SER A 34 12.17 -9.85 -2.89
C SER A 34 10.70 -9.89 -2.46
N ILE A 35 10.11 -8.72 -2.16
CA ILE A 35 8.70 -8.62 -1.76
C ILE A 35 7.78 -9.26 -2.82
N ASP A 36 6.97 -10.24 -2.43
CA ASP A 36 5.95 -10.83 -3.31
C ASP A 36 4.71 -9.93 -3.34
N VAL A 37 4.83 -8.80 -4.05
CA VAL A 37 3.76 -7.79 -4.18
C VAL A 37 2.52 -8.41 -4.83
N VAL A 38 2.70 -9.37 -5.75
CA VAL A 38 1.60 -10.07 -6.42
C VAL A 38 0.82 -10.91 -5.42
N ASN A 39 1.51 -11.72 -4.61
CA ASN A 39 0.85 -12.53 -3.58
C ASN A 39 0.18 -11.67 -2.51
N LEU A 40 0.83 -10.58 -2.08
CA LEU A 40 0.23 -9.64 -1.13
C LEU A 40 -1.07 -9.06 -1.70
N MET A 41 -1.06 -8.58 -2.94
CA MET A 41 -2.24 -8.02 -3.61
C MET A 41 -3.35 -9.05 -3.84
N ALA A 42 -2.99 -10.26 -4.29
CA ALA A 42 -3.95 -11.36 -4.46
C ALA A 42 -4.57 -11.79 -3.12
N SER A 43 -3.79 -11.79 -2.03
CA SER A 43 -4.29 -12.12 -0.69
C SER A 43 -5.33 -11.13 -0.16
N LEU A 44 -5.31 -9.89 -0.66
CA LEU A 44 -6.31 -8.87 -0.35
C LEU A 44 -7.64 -9.12 -1.07
N GLY A 45 -7.67 -10.03 -2.05
CA GLY A 45 -8.87 -10.41 -2.80
C GLY A 45 -9.22 -9.44 -3.91
N LEU A 46 -8.20 -8.86 -4.56
CA LEU A 46 -8.42 -8.03 -5.74
C LEU A 46 -9.05 -8.88 -6.86
N PRO A 47 -10.14 -8.41 -7.50
CA PRO A 47 -10.75 -9.15 -8.59
C PRO A 47 -9.83 -9.18 -9.82
N GLU A 48 -9.94 -10.24 -10.63
CA GLU A 48 -9.07 -10.46 -11.80
C GLU A 48 -9.03 -9.27 -12.77
N CYS A 49 -10.15 -8.56 -12.93
CA CYS A 49 -10.19 -7.42 -13.84
C CYS A 49 -9.36 -6.22 -13.35
N VAL A 50 -9.03 -6.15 -12.05
CA VAL A 50 -8.10 -5.15 -11.50
C VAL A 50 -6.65 -5.50 -11.79
N HIS A 51 -6.29 -6.80 -11.82
CA HIS A 51 -4.93 -7.24 -12.15
C HIS A 51 -4.46 -6.70 -13.49
N LYS A 52 -5.32 -6.76 -14.52
CA LYS A 52 -5.00 -6.20 -15.85
C LYS A 52 -4.63 -4.71 -15.83
N CYS A 53 -5.23 -3.94 -14.92
CA CYS A 53 -4.91 -2.52 -14.77
C CYS A 53 -3.68 -2.27 -13.89
N ILE A 54 -3.46 -3.10 -12.86
CA ILE A 54 -2.49 -2.85 -11.79
C ILE A 54 -1.13 -3.53 -12.04
N ASP A 55 -1.06 -4.64 -12.77
CA ASP A 55 0.18 -5.43 -12.93
C ASP A 55 1.38 -4.60 -13.43
N PRO A 56 1.27 -3.70 -14.44
CA PRO A 56 2.38 -2.85 -14.85
C PRO A 56 2.83 -1.90 -13.74
N PHE A 57 1.88 -1.39 -12.95
CA PHE A 57 2.15 -0.49 -11.85
C PHE A 57 2.81 -1.21 -10.67
N ILE A 58 2.41 -2.45 -10.38
CA ILE A 58 3.06 -3.29 -9.36
C ILE A 58 4.54 -3.51 -9.69
N GLN A 59 4.89 -3.75 -10.96
CA GLN A 59 6.28 -3.93 -11.36
C GLN A 59 7.14 -2.70 -11.06
N HIS A 60 6.62 -1.50 -11.35
CA HIS A 60 7.34 -0.26 -11.04
C HIS A 60 7.33 0.07 -9.55
N LEU A 61 6.29 -0.33 -8.82
CA LEU A 61 6.23 -0.20 -7.37
C LEU A 61 7.27 -1.10 -6.69
N HIS A 62 7.49 -2.32 -7.20
CA HIS A 62 8.54 -3.21 -6.71
C HIS A 62 9.91 -2.53 -6.78
N ASN A 63 10.25 -1.91 -7.91
CA ASN A 63 11.53 -1.19 -8.06
C ASN A 63 11.64 -0.01 -7.06
N ALA A 64 10.54 0.67 -6.75
CA ALA A 64 10.55 1.73 -5.74
C ALA A 64 10.76 1.18 -4.32
N LEU A 65 10.35 -0.07 -4.05
CA LEU A 65 10.56 -0.74 -2.77
C LEU A 65 11.98 -1.31 -2.61
N GLU A 66 12.75 -1.43 -3.69
CA GLU A 66 14.18 -1.77 -3.62
C GLU A 66 15.03 -0.62 -3.07
N LEU A 67 14.45 0.59 -2.90
CA LEU A 67 15.11 1.79 -2.38
C LEU A 67 16.42 2.09 -3.14
N LYS A 68 16.37 1.93 -4.46
CA LYS A 68 17.52 2.08 -5.34
C LYS A 68 17.12 2.80 -6.63
N ASP A 69 17.87 3.85 -6.94
CA ASP A 69 17.65 4.73 -8.08
C ASP A 69 16.18 5.22 -8.13
N THR A 70 15.56 5.52 -6.97
CA THR A 70 14.11 5.76 -6.88
C THR A 70 13.66 6.95 -7.74
N ILE A 71 14.49 8.00 -7.79
CA ILE A 71 14.23 9.20 -8.61
C ILE A 71 14.39 8.96 -10.12
N ASP A 72 15.08 7.90 -10.50
CA ASP A 72 15.29 7.55 -11.91
C ASP A 72 14.07 6.83 -12.44
N HIS A 73 13.44 6.02 -11.58
CA HIS A 73 12.20 5.31 -11.85
C HIS A 73 10.94 6.17 -11.62
N TYR A 74 11.06 7.36 -11.04
CA TYR A 74 9.94 8.24 -10.70
C TYR A 74 8.99 8.51 -11.87
N ASP A 75 9.52 8.89 -13.03
CA ASP A 75 8.69 9.26 -14.19
C ASP A 75 7.90 8.04 -14.71
N ILE A 76 8.52 6.87 -14.70
CA ILE A 76 7.91 5.61 -15.14
C ILE A 76 6.83 5.17 -14.14
N LEU A 77 7.11 5.24 -12.83
CA LEU A 77 6.13 4.95 -11.78
C LEU A 77 4.90 5.84 -11.91
N CYS A 78 5.09 7.14 -12.13
CA CYS A 78 3.98 8.08 -12.27
C CYS A 78 3.19 7.89 -13.57
N ALA A 79 3.85 7.61 -14.69
CA ALA A 79 3.17 7.27 -15.94
C ALA A 79 2.32 5.99 -15.77
N SER A 80 2.89 4.96 -15.13
CA SER A 80 2.18 3.71 -14.86
C SER A 80 0.99 3.92 -13.93
N TYR A 81 1.14 4.70 -12.86
CA TYR A 81 0.03 5.07 -11.97
C TYR A 81 -1.12 5.77 -12.70
N LEU A 82 -0.82 6.70 -13.60
CA LEU A 82 -1.84 7.40 -14.39
C LEU A 82 -2.57 6.43 -15.32
N ASN A 83 -1.84 5.57 -16.03
CA ASN A 83 -2.42 4.55 -16.90
C ASN A 83 -3.32 3.56 -16.12
N THR A 84 -2.89 3.13 -14.93
CA THR A 84 -3.68 2.28 -14.04
C THR A 84 -4.95 3.00 -13.58
N THR A 85 -4.84 4.28 -13.25
CA THR A 85 -5.99 5.11 -12.84
C THR A 85 -7.02 5.20 -13.96
N GLU A 86 -6.59 5.53 -15.19
CA GLU A 86 -7.45 5.58 -16.37
C GLU A 86 -8.12 4.22 -16.65
N CYS A 87 -7.36 3.13 -16.54
CA CYS A 87 -7.89 1.77 -16.71
C CYS A 87 -8.98 1.44 -15.68
N ILE A 88 -8.78 1.80 -14.41
CA ILE A 88 -9.76 1.56 -13.33
C ILE A 88 -11.00 2.44 -13.53
N GLU A 89 -10.83 3.70 -13.89
CA GLU A 89 -11.94 4.62 -14.16
C GLU A 89 -12.78 4.18 -15.38
N ALA A 90 -12.14 3.60 -16.39
CA ALA A 90 -12.83 3.00 -17.54
C ALA A 90 -13.58 1.69 -17.20
N ASN A 91 -13.28 1.06 -16.06
CA ASN A 91 -13.87 -0.20 -15.61
C ASN A 91 -14.54 -0.05 -14.22
N PRO A 92 -15.57 0.79 -14.06
CA PRO A 92 -16.13 1.16 -12.75
C PRO A 92 -16.81 -0.01 -12.00
N THR A 93 -17.10 -1.12 -12.69
CA THR A 93 -17.64 -2.34 -12.09
C THR A 93 -16.57 -3.20 -11.41
N CYS A 94 -15.30 -2.98 -11.71
CA CYS A 94 -14.19 -3.82 -11.28
C CYS A 94 -13.63 -3.47 -9.91
N VAL A 95 -13.58 -2.19 -9.58
CA VAL A 95 -13.11 -1.76 -8.27
C VAL A 95 -13.93 -0.57 -7.82
N ASN A 96 -14.15 -0.49 -6.51
CA ASN A 96 -14.59 0.75 -5.93
C ASN A 96 -13.48 1.78 -6.10
N ASP A 97 -13.63 2.63 -7.11
CA ASP A 97 -12.76 3.75 -7.46
C ASP A 97 -12.31 4.59 -6.23
N ARG A 98 -13.17 4.74 -5.21
CA ARG A 98 -12.80 5.38 -3.93
C ARG A 98 -11.71 4.62 -3.16
N VAL A 99 -11.74 3.29 -3.15
CA VAL A 99 -10.74 2.43 -2.46
C VAL A 99 -9.39 2.56 -3.14
N TYR A 100 -9.37 2.40 -4.46
CA TYR A 100 -8.15 2.57 -5.25
C TYR A 100 -7.50 3.94 -5.00
N ARG A 101 -8.30 5.01 -5.04
CA ARG A 101 -7.81 6.38 -4.77
C ARG A 101 -7.28 6.58 -3.35
N VAL A 102 -7.85 5.94 -2.34
CA VAL A 102 -7.32 6.01 -0.97
C VAL A 102 -5.97 5.30 -0.88
N ALA A 103 -5.90 4.05 -1.35
CA ALA A 103 -4.70 3.23 -1.30
C ALA A 103 -3.52 3.85 -2.05
N THR A 104 -3.80 4.51 -3.18
CA THR A 104 -2.79 5.16 -4.02
C THR A 104 -2.62 6.66 -3.76
N SER A 105 -3.30 7.23 -2.77
CA SER A 105 -3.33 8.69 -2.54
C SER A 105 -1.96 9.31 -2.27
N GLY A 106 -1.02 8.54 -1.70
CA GLY A 106 0.38 8.95 -1.53
C GLY A 106 1.09 9.11 -2.87
N ILE A 107 0.96 8.11 -3.75
CA ILE A 107 1.54 8.11 -5.10
C ILE A 107 0.89 9.18 -5.95
N ASN A 108 -0.43 9.32 -5.89
CA ASN A 108 -1.15 10.43 -6.50
C ASN A 108 -0.56 11.78 -6.07
N ASN A 109 -0.31 11.96 -4.77
CA ASN A 109 0.22 13.23 -4.26
C ASN A 109 1.63 13.53 -4.78
N ILE A 110 2.48 12.52 -4.84
CA ILE A 110 3.84 12.62 -5.37
C ILE A 110 3.77 12.96 -6.87
N CYS A 111 3.01 12.19 -7.65
CA CYS A 111 2.93 12.30 -9.11
C CYS A 111 2.17 13.52 -9.64
N THR A 112 1.22 14.07 -8.87
CA THR A 112 0.42 15.23 -9.30
C THR A 112 0.80 16.50 -8.55
N ARG A 113 0.67 16.51 -7.22
CA ARG A 113 0.79 17.74 -6.42
C ARG A 113 2.24 18.12 -6.12
N LYS A 114 3.11 17.14 -5.88
CA LYS A 114 4.53 17.36 -5.56
C LYS A 114 5.44 17.21 -6.78
N ARG A 115 4.89 16.98 -7.98
CA ARG A 115 5.66 16.80 -9.22
C ARG A 115 6.68 17.92 -9.46
N LYS A 116 6.23 19.17 -9.43
CA LYS A 116 7.12 20.35 -9.60
C LYS A 116 8.22 20.42 -8.53
N TYR A 117 7.91 20.00 -7.30
CA TYR A 117 8.90 19.95 -6.22
C TYR A 117 9.95 18.86 -6.49
N ILE A 118 9.53 17.67 -6.93
CA ILE A 118 10.46 16.58 -7.27
C ILE A 118 11.31 16.98 -8.47
N GLU A 119 10.72 17.53 -9.52
CA GLU A 119 11.46 18.00 -10.70
C GLU A 119 12.48 19.08 -10.35
N LYS A 120 12.09 20.07 -9.54
CA LYS A 120 13.00 21.14 -9.08
C LYS A 120 14.16 20.62 -8.22
N ASN A 121 13.91 19.59 -7.42
CA ASN A 121 14.89 19.04 -6.47
C ASN A 121 15.48 17.71 -6.95
N ARG A 122 15.31 17.33 -8.23
CA ARG A 122 15.63 16.00 -8.76
C ARG A 122 17.07 15.59 -8.45
N PHE A 123 18.02 16.51 -8.62
CA PHE A 123 19.43 16.28 -8.32
C PHE A 123 19.67 15.95 -6.83
N CYS A 124 19.10 16.75 -5.93
CA CYS A 124 19.22 16.54 -4.48
C CYS A 124 18.56 15.22 -4.07
N LEU A 125 17.35 14.96 -4.56
CA LEU A 125 16.63 13.73 -4.25
C LEU A 125 17.36 12.50 -4.78
N ARG A 126 17.92 12.54 -5.99
CA ARG A 126 18.74 11.45 -6.55
C ARG A 126 19.97 11.16 -5.69
N GLN A 127 20.56 12.18 -5.08
CA GLN A 127 21.75 12.03 -4.24
C GLN A 127 21.43 11.48 -2.85
N TYR A 128 20.29 11.83 -2.25
CA TYR A 128 20.06 11.57 -0.83
C TYR A 128 18.84 10.68 -0.52
N LEU A 129 17.84 10.60 -1.40
CA LEU A 129 16.58 9.90 -1.09
C LEU A 129 16.81 8.44 -0.70
N ASP A 130 17.54 7.71 -1.53
CA ASP A 130 17.76 6.27 -1.33
C ASP A 130 18.65 6.02 -0.12
N ASP A 131 19.73 6.79 0.06
CA ASP A 131 20.58 6.70 1.24
C ASP A 131 19.81 6.92 2.54
N LYS A 132 18.93 7.93 2.56
CA LYS A 132 18.09 8.23 3.74
C LYS A 132 17.00 7.18 3.96
N ALA A 133 16.37 6.69 2.89
CA ALA A 133 15.40 5.61 2.97
C ALA A 133 16.04 4.32 3.52
N ASN A 134 17.19 3.91 2.96
CA ASN A 134 17.93 2.73 3.39
C ASN A 134 18.46 2.86 4.82
N ALA A 135 18.91 4.05 5.25
CA ALA A 135 19.31 4.27 6.64
C ALA A 135 18.16 4.07 7.63
N CYS A 136 16.95 4.52 7.27
CA CYS A 136 15.75 4.28 8.08
C CYS A 136 15.29 2.84 8.01
N ASP A 137 15.33 2.21 6.84
CA ASP A 137 14.96 0.80 6.68
C ASP A 137 15.92 -0.13 7.43
N GLY A 138 17.23 0.10 7.37
CA GLY A 138 18.21 -0.68 8.12
C GLY A 138 18.04 -0.60 9.64
N LYS A 139 17.38 0.44 10.15
CA LYS A 139 17.01 0.57 11.58
C LYS A 139 15.66 -0.07 11.90
N CYS A 140 14.70 0.06 11.00
CA CYS A 140 13.28 -0.23 11.28
C CYS A 140 12.77 -1.52 10.62
N GLU A 141 13.55 -2.11 9.71
CA GLU A 141 13.27 -3.35 8.98
C GLU A 141 11.90 -3.33 8.26
N MET A 142 11.57 -2.22 7.61
CA MET A 142 10.27 -2.04 6.94
C MET A 142 10.13 -2.96 5.73
N ILE A 143 11.10 -2.94 4.82
CA ILE A 143 11.13 -3.77 3.60
C ILE A 143 11.14 -5.25 3.99
N LYS A 144 11.95 -5.63 4.97
CA LYS A 144 11.97 -7.00 5.51
C LYS A 144 10.61 -7.39 6.08
N SER A 145 9.97 -6.54 6.88
CA SER A 145 8.64 -6.84 7.45
C SER A 145 7.56 -7.01 6.37
N ILE A 146 7.61 -6.22 5.29
CA ILE A 146 6.71 -6.40 4.14
C ILE A 146 7.01 -7.73 3.45
N SER A 147 8.29 -8.05 3.23
CA SER A 147 8.72 -9.30 2.62
C SER A 147 8.25 -10.50 3.43
N ASP A 148 8.48 -10.51 4.75
CA ASP A 148 8.07 -11.57 5.67
C ASP A 148 6.55 -11.82 5.60
N VAL A 149 5.74 -10.76 5.64
CA VAL A 149 4.27 -10.88 5.52
C VAL A 149 3.86 -11.36 4.12
N SER A 150 4.53 -10.90 3.06
CA SER A 150 4.23 -11.34 1.69
C SER A 150 4.51 -12.83 1.46
N HIS A 151 5.43 -13.41 2.24
CA HIS A 151 5.79 -14.83 2.20
C HIS A 151 5.12 -15.66 3.29
N ASP A 152 4.31 -15.05 4.16
CA ASP A 152 3.61 -15.77 5.22
C ASP A 152 2.69 -16.86 4.62
N PRO A 153 2.77 -18.12 5.09
CA PRO A 153 1.98 -19.21 4.54
C PRO A 153 0.47 -18.98 4.59
N GLN A 154 -0.03 -18.23 5.59
CA GLN A 154 -1.44 -17.85 5.67
C GLN A 154 -1.76 -16.84 4.56
N VAL A 155 -0.93 -15.83 4.36
CA VAL A 155 -1.11 -14.83 3.28
C VAL A 155 -1.10 -15.51 1.90
N GLN A 156 -0.15 -16.42 1.65
CA GLN A 156 -0.14 -17.23 0.43
C GLN A 156 -1.38 -18.12 0.28
N ALA A 157 -1.83 -18.75 1.35
CA ALA A 157 -3.05 -19.54 1.33
C ALA A 157 -4.30 -18.69 1.04
N LEU A 158 -4.33 -17.44 1.50
CA LEU A 158 -5.41 -16.50 1.20
C LEU A 158 -5.38 -16.10 -0.27
N ALA A 159 -4.22 -15.74 -0.82
CA ALA A 159 -4.08 -15.40 -2.24
C ALA A 159 -4.63 -16.50 -3.16
N ARG A 160 -4.31 -17.77 -2.88
CA ARG A 160 -4.81 -18.93 -3.64
C ARG A 160 -6.31 -19.16 -3.52
N LYS A 161 -6.95 -18.62 -2.49
CA LYS A 161 -8.40 -18.75 -2.20
C LYS A 161 -9.22 -17.54 -2.67
N GLY A 162 -8.63 -16.65 -3.47
CA GLY A 162 -9.28 -15.41 -3.90
C GLY A 162 -9.25 -14.29 -2.86
N GLY A 163 -8.40 -14.41 -1.85
CA GLY A 163 -8.12 -13.41 -0.84
C GLY A 163 -9.14 -13.31 0.30
N ASP A 164 -8.69 -12.73 1.41
CA ASP A 164 -9.51 -12.37 2.58
C ASP A 164 -8.78 -11.26 3.33
N MET A 165 -9.02 -10.01 2.94
CA MET A 165 -8.30 -8.90 3.55
C MET A 165 -8.59 -8.77 5.06
N VAL A 166 -9.73 -9.26 5.60
CA VAL A 166 -9.95 -9.24 7.07
C VAL A 166 -8.92 -10.13 7.77
N LYS A 167 -8.61 -11.28 7.19
CA LYS A 167 -7.57 -12.16 7.71
C LYS A 167 -6.17 -11.60 7.47
N VAL A 168 -5.91 -10.99 6.31
CA VAL A 168 -4.63 -10.30 6.04
C VAL A 168 -4.41 -9.13 7.02
N LEU A 169 -5.46 -8.40 7.41
CA LEU A 169 -5.34 -7.36 8.45
C LEU A 169 -4.84 -7.91 9.79
N GLY A 170 -5.13 -9.19 10.09
CA GLY A 170 -4.56 -9.86 11.26
C GLY A 170 -3.06 -10.13 11.15
N THR A 171 -2.49 -10.16 9.94
CA THR A 171 -1.08 -10.50 9.68
C THR A 171 -0.19 -9.27 9.47
N ILE A 172 -0.74 -8.06 9.24
CA ILE A 172 0.05 -6.84 9.00
C ILE A 172 0.68 -6.22 10.27
N GLY A 173 0.45 -6.80 11.45
CA GLY A 173 0.97 -6.30 12.72
C GLY A 173 2.48 -5.99 12.71
N PRO A 174 3.35 -6.85 12.15
CA PRO A 174 4.77 -6.59 11.98
C PRO A 174 5.08 -5.38 11.09
N ILE A 175 4.39 -5.26 9.94
CA ILE A 175 4.55 -4.11 9.04
C ILE A 175 4.21 -2.81 9.77
N CYS A 176 3.12 -2.78 10.55
CA CYS A 176 2.74 -1.58 11.29
C CYS A 176 3.76 -1.22 12.36
N LYS A 177 4.35 -2.21 13.04
CA LYS A 177 5.41 -1.97 14.02
C LYS A 177 6.66 -1.39 13.35
N ALA A 178 7.06 -1.93 12.20
CA ALA A 178 8.17 -1.39 11.42
C ALA A 178 7.87 0.04 10.93
N ALA A 179 6.64 0.29 10.47
CA ALA A 179 6.19 1.61 10.05
C ALA A 179 6.18 2.64 11.19
N GLU A 180 5.91 2.22 12.44
CA GLU A 180 5.93 3.08 13.62
C GLU A 180 7.32 3.66 13.87
N CYS A 181 8.37 2.90 13.54
CA CYS A 181 9.77 3.35 13.53
C CYS A 181 10.13 4.10 12.24
N TYR A 182 9.76 3.56 11.08
CA TYR A 182 10.21 4.05 9.78
C TYR A 182 9.65 5.43 9.43
N LEU A 183 8.35 5.66 9.66
CA LEU A 183 7.70 6.90 9.25
C LEU A 183 8.27 8.14 9.96
N PRO A 184 8.49 8.15 11.28
CA PRO A 184 9.18 9.26 11.95
C PRO A 184 10.61 9.44 11.46
N CYS A 185 11.39 8.35 11.36
CA CYS A 185 12.77 8.40 10.86
C CYS A 185 12.86 9.04 9.48
N PHE A 186 12.04 8.58 8.54
CA PHE A 186 12.06 9.08 7.17
C PHE A 186 11.61 10.54 7.10
N ARG A 187 10.62 10.92 7.91
CA ARG A 187 10.19 12.31 8.03
C ARG A 187 11.31 13.21 8.56
N ASP A 188 12.05 12.79 9.58
CA ASP A 188 13.18 13.55 10.13
C ASP A 188 14.28 13.78 9.09
N GLN A 189 14.54 12.80 8.23
CA GLN A 189 15.59 12.89 7.21
C GLN A 189 15.20 13.72 5.99
N MET A 190 13.94 13.62 5.53
CA MET A 190 13.52 14.13 4.21
C MET A 190 12.44 15.22 4.25
N ASN A 191 11.84 15.49 5.42
CA ASN A 191 10.69 16.40 5.57
C ASN A 191 9.57 16.13 4.54
N MET A 192 9.37 14.86 4.17
CA MET A 192 8.37 14.43 3.20
C MET A 192 7.16 13.83 3.92
N ASP A 193 6.01 14.51 3.80
CA ASP A 193 4.73 14.10 4.38
C ASP A 193 3.90 13.17 3.48
N ALA A 194 4.35 12.93 2.25
CA ALA A 194 3.61 12.16 1.26
C ALA A 194 3.31 10.72 1.71
N LEU A 195 4.21 10.10 2.48
CA LEU A 195 4.04 8.74 3.01
C LEU A 195 2.91 8.64 4.04
N LEU A 196 2.59 9.75 4.74
CA LEU A 196 1.52 9.78 5.74
C LEU A 196 0.14 9.97 5.13
N LYS A 197 0.07 10.40 3.87
CA LYS A 197 -1.18 10.83 3.25
C LYS A 197 -2.23 9.73 3.08
N PRO A 198 -1.88 8.49 2.70
CA PRO A 198 -2.84 7.38 2.70
C PRO A 198 -3.48 7.17 4.07
N PHE A 199 -2.72 7.33 5.14
CA PHE A 199 -3.19 7.17 6.51
C PHE A 199 -4.09 8.32 6.96
N HIS A 200 -3.76 9.57 6.60
CA HIS A 200 -4.65 10.72 6.84
C HIS A 200 -6.00 10.56 6.12
N PHE A 201 -5.99 10.12 4.86
CA PHE A 201 -7.22 9.83 4.14
C PHE A 201 -8.01 8.69 4.79
N LEU A 202 -7.34 7.64 5.23
CA LEU A 202 -7.96 6.51 5.91
C LEU A 202 -8.57 6.92 7.25
N ALA A 203 -7.85 7.69 8.06
CA ALA A 203 -8.32 8.22 9.34
C ALA A 203 -9.55 9.10 9.17
N ALA A 204 -9.51 10.07 8.25
CA ALA A 204 -10.66 10.92 7.93
C ALA A 204 -11.86 10.08 7.42
N TYR A 205 -11.61 9.10 6.56
CA TYR A 205 -12.65 8.20 6.07
C TYR A 205 -13.31 7.41 7.21
N ILE A 206 -12.52 6.82 8.11
CA ILE A 206 -13.02 6.07 9.27
C ILE A 206 -13.80 7.01 10.20
N GLU A 207 -13.35 8.25 10.36
CA GLU A 207 -14.01 9.22 11.23
C GLU A 207 -15.37 9.66 10.67
N GLU A 208 -15.47 9.85 9.36
CA GLU A 208 -16.72 10.08 8.62
C GLU A 208 -17.62 8.82 8.54
N SER A 209 -17.09 7.66 8.93
CA SER A 209 -17.83 6.41 8.88
C SER A 209 -18.77 6.23 10.07
N GLY A 210 -19.86 5.47 9.86
CA GLY A 210 -20.77 5.09 10.94
C GLY A 210 -20.10 4.26 12.04
N SER A 211 -20.70 4.29 13.25
CA SER A 211 -20.17 3.66 14.49
C SER A 211 -19.80 2.18 14.34
N LEU A 212 -20.55 1.44 13.51
CA LEU A 212 -20.28 0.03 13.20
C LEU A 212 -18.90 -0.17 12.57
N VAL A 213 -18.47 0.71 11.67
CA VAL A 213 -17.15 0.61 11.03
C VAL A 213 -16.05 1.00 11.98
N LYS A 214 -16.23 2.08 12.75
CA LYS A 214 -15.26 2.47 13.78
C LYS A 214 -14.99 1.32 14.76
N THR A 215 -16.07 0.68 15.23
CA THR A 215 -16.00 -0.47 16.15
C THR A 215 -15.32 -1.66 15.48
N PHE A 216 -15.70 -1.98 14.24
CA PHE A 216 -15.10 -3.09 13.50
C PHE A 216 -13.59 -2.89 13.31
N VAL A 217 -13.18 -1.71 12.84
CA VAL A 217 -11.76 -1.37 12.63
C VAL A 217 -11.01 -1.44 13.95
N ALA A 218 -11.55 -0.85 15.03
CA ALA A 218 -10.93 -0.89 16.35
C ALA A 218 -10.71 -2.32 16.87
N ASN A 219 -11.60 -3.25 16.51
CA ASN A 219 -11.56 -4.66 16.95
C ASN A 219 -10.70 -5.56 16.05
N LYS A 220 -10.59 -5.27 14.75
CA LYS A 220 -9.84 -6.12 13.80
C LYS A 220 -8.44 -5.61 13.49
N MET A 221 -8.20 -4.31 13.64
CA MET A 221 -6.89 -3.73 13.41
C MET A 221 -5.92 -4.14 14.54
N PRO A 222 -4.72 -4.66 14.21
CA PRO A 222 -3.70 -4.96 15.21
C PRO A 222 -3.40 -3.72 16.05
N GLN A 223 -3.07 -3.93 17.33
CA GLN A 223 -2.77 -2.82 18.24
C GLN A 223 -1.61 -1.96 17.71
N SER A 224 -0.60 -2.58 17.08
CA SER A 224 0.52 -1.89 16.44
C SER A 224 0.12 -1.01 15.25
N CYS A 225 -1.07 -1.17 14.68
CA CYS A 225 -1.54 -0.37 13.54
C CYS A 225 -2.48 0.77 13.95
N LYS A 226 -2.96 0.83 15.20
CA LYS A 226 -4.00 1.80 15.58
C LYS A 226 -3.56 3.26 15.49
N TYR A 227 -2.25 3.52 15.58
CA TYR A 227 -1.72 4.87 15.40
C TYR A 227 -1.92 5.39 13.96
N LEU A 228 -1.97 4.49 12.96
CA LEU A 228 -2.16 4.82 11.54
C LEU A 228 -3.58 5.28 11.18
N ILE A 229 -4.53 5.15 12.10
CA ILE A 229 -5.91 5.62 11.93
C ILE A 229 -6.26 6.75 12.91
N ASN A 230 -5.29 7.24 13.67
CA ASN A 230 -5.46 8.32 14.62
C ASN A 230 -4.86 9.61 14.04
N GLU A 231 -5.72 10.55 13.68
CA GLU A 231 -5.34 11.80 13.00
C GLU A 231 -4.36 12.67 13.82
N ASP A 232 -4.52 12.70 15.15
CA ASP A 232 -3.61 13.43 16.03
C ASP A 232 -2.20 12.83 16.01
N THR A 233 -2.11 11.50 16.01
CA THR A 233 -0.83 10.78 15.98
C THR A 233 -0.14 10.97 14.64
N LEU A 234 -0.87 10.83 13.53
CA LEU A 234 -0.35 11.12 12.20
C LEU A 234 0.13 12.57 12.09
N THR A 235 -0.60 13.52 12.67
CA THR A 235 -0.20 14.93 12.71
C THR A 235 1.08 15.15 13.51
N LYS A 236 1.27 14.45 14.64
CA LYS A 236 2.54 14.49 15.40
C LYS A 236 3.69 13.92 14.58
N ILE A 237 3.50 12.77 13.92
CA ILE A 237 4.53 12.18 13.03
C ILE A 237 4.87 13.17 11.92
N ARG A 238 3.88 13.86 11.34
CA ARG A 238 4.12 14.86 10.30
C ARG A 238 4.94 16.06 10.79
N LYS A 239 4.73 16.50 12.03
CA LYS A 239 5.28 17.75 12.55
C LYS A 239 6.71 17.67 13.07
N GLY A 240 7.12 16.55 13.63
CA GLY A 240 8.22 16.64 14.61
C GLY A 240 8.02 15.76 15.81
N ASP A 241 6.77 15.74 16.27
CA ASP A 241 6.48 15.67 17.70
C ASP A 241 6.07 14.26 18.12
N TYR A 242 6.57 13.24 17.42
CA TYR A 242 6.25 11.85 17.67
C TYR A 242 7.49 11.08 18.13
N ASP A 243 7.46 10.68 19.39
CA ASP A 243 8.42 9.74 19.97
C ASP A 243 7.88 8.32 19.80
N SER A 244 8.51 7.53 18.93
CA SER A 244 8.25 6.09 18.85
C SER A 244 8.69 5.45 20.17
N LYS A 245 7.75 4.82 20.89
CA LYS A 245 8.06 4.12 22.15
C LYS A 245 8.72 2.77 21.92
#